data_AF-A0A100HQU8-F1
#
_entry.id   AF-A0A100HQU8-F1
#
_cell.length_a   1.000
_cell.length_b   1.000
_cell.length_c   1.000
_cell.angle_alpha   90.00
_cell.angle_beta   90.00
_cell.angle_gamma   90.00
#
_symmetry.space_group_name_H-M   'P 1'
#
loop_
_entity.id
_entity.type
_entity.pdbx_description
1 polymer ?
#
loop_
_entity_poly.entity_id
_entity_poly.type
_entity_poly.pdbx_seq_one_letter_code
_entity_poly.pdbx_strand_id
1 'polypeptide(L)'
;MSHEHDPLLLEAVLLSALQTPCGITGATARARSRTPQPLRALDSDVTVRHALHRYHREGWIREGDPGRFELTGLGEQRLLWHQQMTRIAP
;
A
#
# COMPACT_ATOMS: atom_id res chain seq x y z
N MET A 1 3.56 -13.08 -18.15
CA MET A 1 2.42 -12.73 -17.29
C MET A 1 2.50 -11.24 -17.04
N SER A 2 1.55 -10.47 -17.56
CA SER A 2 1.59 -9.01 -17.47
C SER A 2 1.27 -8.57 -16.03
N HIS A 3 2.27 -8.12 -15.27
CA HIS A 3 2.11 -7.47 -13.96
C HIS A 3 1.47 -6.07 -14.09
N GLU A 4 0.64 -5.84 -15.10
CA GLU A 4 0.16 -4.49 -15.44
C GLU A 4 -0.80 -3.94 -14.39
N HIS A 5 -1.50 -4.81 -13.64
CA HIS A 5 -2.51 -4.41 -12.67
C HIS A 5 -2.71 -5.47 -11.58
N ASP A 6 -1.67 -5.87 -10.84
CA ASP A 6 -1.89 -6.74 -9.68
C ASP A 6 -2.37 -5.91 -8.48
N PRO A 7 -3.69 -5.91 -8.15
CA PRO A 7 -4.22 -5.04 -7.12
C PRO A 7 -3.78 -5.49 -5.73
N LEU A 8 -3.46 -6.78 -5.56
CA LEU A 8 -2.98 -7.33 -4.31
C LEU A 8 -1.53 -6.91 -4.07
N LEU A 9 -0.69 -6.88 -5.10
CA LEU A 9 0.67 -6.39 -4.97
C LEU A 9 0.70 -4.89 -4.60
N LEU A 10 -0.10 -4.06 -5.29
CA LEU A 10 -0.23 -2.63 -4.96
C LEU A 10 -0.63 -2.43 -3.49
N GLU A 11 -1.61 -3.21 -3.04
CA GLU A 11 -2.09 -3.18 -1.66
C GLU A 11 -1.02 -3.59 -0.66
N ALA A 12 -0.33 -4.70 -0.90
CA ALA A 12 0.76 -5.16 -0.05
C ALA A 12 1.84 -4.08 0.12
N VAL A 13 2.27 -3.43 -0.98
CA VAL A 13 3.37 -2.48 -0.94
C VAL A 13 2.98 -1.11 -0.39
N LEU A 14 1.76 -0.63 -0.66
CA LEU A 14 1.26 0.60 -0.05
C LEU A 14 1.02 0.44 1.45
N LEU A 15 0.40 -0.67 1.89
CA LEU A 15 0.22 -0.94 3.31
C LEU A 15 1.58 -1.09 4.02
N SER A 16 2.53 -1.77 3.39
CA SER A 16 3.90 -1.86 3.90
C SER A 16 4.53 -0.47 4.04
N ALA A 17 4.42 0.39 3.03
CA ALA A 17 4.97 1.75 3.06
C ALA A 17 4.42 2.62 4.21
N LEU A 18 3.19 2.35 4.65
CA LEU A 18 2.47 3.03 5.73
C LEU A 18 2.75 2.46 7.13
N GLN A 19 3.59 1.44 7.28
CA GLN A 19 4.09 0.99 8.59
C GLN A 19 4.77 2.12 9.39
N THR A 20 5.20 3.17 8.70
CA THR A 20 5.59 4.43 9.32
C THR A 20 4.71 5.54 8.73
N PRO A 21 4.04 6.36 9.55
CA PRO A 21 3.18 7.44 9.08
C PRO A 21 3.84 8.30 8.00
N CYS A 22 3.15 8.50 6.87
CA CYS A 22 3.64 9.36 5.80
C CYS A 22 2.51 9.87 4.90
N GLY A 23 2.77 10.96 4.19
CA GLY A 23 1.87 11.43 3.14
C GLY A 23 2.02 10.63 1.85
N ILE A 24 1.16 10.92 0.87
CA ILE A 24 1.08 10.16 -0.39
C ILE A 24 2.43 10.05 -1.11
N THR A 25 3.20 11.13 -1.22
CA THR A 25 4.51 11.11 -1.88
C THR A 25 5.48 10.16 -1.17
N GLY A 26 5.47 10.16 0.17
CA GLY A 26 6.30 9.26 0.96
C GLY A 26 5.86 7.81 0.83
N ALA A 27 4.55 7.55 0.82
CA ALA A 27 3.99 6.22 0.62
C ALA A 27 4.37 5.67 -0.76
N THR A 28 4.22 6.45 -1.83
CA THR A 28 4.60 6.05 -3.20
C THR A 28 6.10 5.79 -3.32
N ALA A 29 6.95 6.69 -2.81
CA ALA A 29 8.40 6.52 -2.88
C ALA A 29 8.87 5.25 -2.15
N ARG A 30 8.35 5.01 -0.95
CA ARG A 30 8.65 3.80 -0.18
C ARG A 30 8.12 2.54 -0.86
N ALA A 31 6.89 2.56 -1.37
CA ALA A 31 6.31 1.44 -2.09
C ALA A 31 7.19 1.04 -3.30
N ARG A 32 7.66 2.03 -4.09
CA ARG A 32 8.59 1.80 -5.21
C ARG A 32 9.91 1.17 -4.76
N SER A 33 10.46 1.61 -3.61
CA SER A 33 11.71 1.04 -3.08
C SER A 33 11.57 -0.40 -2.58
N ARG A 34 10.34 -0.83 -2.27
CA ARG A 34 10.02 -2.17 -1.74
C ARG A 34 9.55 -3.14 -2.82
N THR A 35 9.23 -2.66 -4.02
CA THR A 35 8.91 -3.49 -5.18
C THR A 35 10.17 -3.81 -5.99
N PRO A 36 10.55 -5.09 -6.16
CA PRO A 36 11.73 -5.47 -6.94
C PRO A 36 11.57 -5.22 -8.44
N GLN A 37 10.33 -5.10 -8.93
CA GLN A 37 10.02 -4.75 -10.31
C GLN A 37 9.15 -3.48 -10.35
N PRO A 38 9.27 -2.65 -11.40
CA PRO A 38 8.43 -1.46 -11.54
C PRO A 38 6.95 -1.82 -11.56
N LEU A 39 6.20 -1.31 -10.58
CA LEU A 39 4.74 -1.46 -10.53
C LEU A 39 4.10 -0.21 -11.12
N ARG A 40 3.60 -0.31 -12.37
CA ARG A 40 2.98 0.83 -13.10
C ARG A 40 1.88 1.54 -12.32
N ALA A 41 1.17 0.82 -11.46
CA ALA A 41 0.14 1.41 -10.60
C ALA A 41 0.69 2.49 -9.64
N LEU A 42 1.97 2.41 -9.27
CA LEU A 42 2.66 3.44 -8.46
C LEU A 42 3.10 4.66 -9.29
N ASP A 43 3.04 4.60 -10.62
CA ASP A 43 3.38 5.73 -11.50
C ASP A 43 2.18 6.65 -11.75
N SER A 44 0.97 6.20 -11.41
CA SER A 44 -0.26 6.97 -11.49
C SER A 44 -0.68 7.49 -10.12
N ASP A 45 -0.52 8.79 -9.91
CA ASP A 45 -1.01 9.48 -8.70
C ASP A 45 -2.51 9.25 -8.48
N VAL A 46 -3.31 9.19 -9.55
CA VAL A 46 -4.75 8.91 -9.46
C VAL A 46 -5.00 7.51 -8.91
N THR A 47 -4.25 6.52 -9.39
CA THR A 47 -4.37 5.13 -8.92
C THR A 47 -4.00 5.00 -7.45
N VAL A 48 -2.89 5.64 -7.02
CA VAL A 48 -2.47 5.62 -5.62
C VAL A 48 -3.49 6.34 -4.74
N ARG A 49 -4.01 7.51 -5.15
CA ARG A 49 -5.06 8.22 -4.40
C ARG A 49 -6.33 7.40 -4.26
N HIS A 50 -6.79 6.76 -5.34
CA HIS A 50 -7.94 5.86 -5.28
C HIS A 50 -7.72 4.68 -4.34
N ALA A 51 -6.53 4.07 -4.35
CA ALA A 51 -6.17 2.99 -3.45
C ALA A 51 -6.19 3.46 -1.98
N LEU A 52 -5.52 4.57 -1.66
CA LEU A 52 -5.50 5.13 -0.30
C LEU A 52 -6.91 5.53 0.17
N HIS A 53 -7.71 6.15 -0.69
CA HIS A 53 -9.10 6.49 -0.36
C HIS A 53 -9.95 5.23 -0.10
N ARG A 54 -9.73 4.14 -0.86
CA ARG A 54 -10.37 2.84 -0.60
C ARG A 54 -9.95 2.29 0.76
N TYR A 55 -8.65 2.28 1.07
CA TYR A 55 -8.14 1.79 2.36
C TYR A 55 -8.69 2.61 3.54
N HIS A 56 -8.85 3.91 3.35
CA HIS A 56 -9.47 4.77 4.35
C HIS A 56 -10.95 4.41 4.57
N ARG A 57 -11.71 4.24 3.48
CA ARG A 57 -13.12 3.78 3.55
C ARG A 57 -13.29 2.39 4.17
N GLU A 58 -12.33 1.49 3.93
CA GLU A 58 -12.32 0.13 4.50
C GLU A 58 -11.77 0.11 5.95
N GLY A 59 -11.34 1.25 6.48
CA GLY A 59 -10.86 1.39 7.85
C GLY A 59 -9.46 0.83 8.10
N TRP A 60 -8.69 0.55 7.04
CA TRP A 60 -7.33 0.02 7.14
C TRP A 60 -6.29 1.10 7.43
N ILE A 61 -6.58 2.33 7.00
CA ILE A 61 -5.76 3.50 7.29
C ILE A 61 -6.64 4.61 7.84
N ARG A 62 -6.02 5.53 8.56
CA ARG A 62 -6.63 6.79 9.02
C ARG A 62 -5.73 7.97 8.65
N GLU A 63 -6.32 9.15 8.51
CA GLU A 63 -5.56 10.39 8.40
C GLU A 63 -5.12 10.85 9.80
N GLY A 64 -3.81 11.04 10.00
CA GLY A 64 -3.19 11.58 11.20
C GLY A 64 -2.83 13.06 11.06
N ASP A 65 -1.74 13.49 11.70
CA ASP A 65 -1.21 14.86 11.57
C ASP A 65 -1.05 15.28 10.08
N PRO A 66 -1.28 16.57 9.75
CA PRO A 66 -1.94 16.95 8.51
C PRO A 66 -1.31 16.35 7.26
N GLY A 67 -2.12 15.57 6.54
CA GLY A 67 -1.76 14.95 5.26
C GLY A 67 -0.95 13.66 5.37
N ARG A 68 -0.83 13.05 6.56
CA ARG A 68 -0.20 11.74 6.76
C ARG A 68 -1.24 10.65 6.95
N PHE A 69 -0.97 9.49 6.35
CA PHE A 69 -1.74 8.28 6.55
C PHE A 69 -1.03 7.37 7.55
N GLU A 70 -1.81 6.73 8.41
CA GLU A 70 -1.35 5.77 9.41
C GLU A 70 -2.15 4.48 9.27
N LEU A 71 -1.50 3.32 9.49
CA LEU A 71 -2.21 2.05 9.58
C LEU A 71 -3.07 2.03 10.85
N THR A 72 -4.25 1.44 10.73
CA THR A 72 -5.07 1.01 11.88
C THR A 72 -4.72 -0.43 12.25
N GLY A 73 -5.27 -0.95 13.35
CA GLY A 73 -5.15 -2.38 13.67
C GLY A 73 -5.71 -3.30 12.56
N LEU A 74 -6.76 -2.88 11.84
CA LEU A 74 -7.27 -3.63 10.69
C LEU A 74 -6.28 -3.58 9.51
N GLY A 75 -5.63 -2.44 9.28
CA GLY A 75 -4.59 -2.31 8.26
C GLY A 75 -3.36 -3.16 8.56
N GLU A 76 -2.96 -3.24 9.82
CA GLU A 76 -1.87 -4.12 10.27
C GLU A 76 -2.22 -5.60 10.07
N GLN A 77 -3.44 -6.02 10.42
CA GLN A 77 -3.92 -7.38 10.14
C GLN A 77 -3.92 -7.68 8.64
N ARG A 78 -4.36 -6.73 7.82
CA ARG A 78 -4.36 -6.88 6.36
C ARG A 78 -2.94 -7.00 5.80
N LEU A 79 -2.01 -6.20 6.32
CA LEU A 79 -0.59 -6.30 5.97
C LEU A 79 0.01 -7.65 6.36
N LEU A 80 -0.30 -8.16 7.56
CA LEU A 80 0.15 -9.48 8.01
C LEU A 80 -0.37 -10.60 7.09
N TRP A 81 -1.64 -10.52 6.67
CA TRP A 81 -2.21 -11.46 5.72
C TRP A 81 -1.43 -11.49 4.38
N HIS A 82 -1.07 -10.32 3.84
CA HIS A 82 -0.23 -10.24 2.64
C HIS A 82 1.14 -10.91 2.85
N GLN A 83 1.79 -10.62 3.98
CA GLN A 83 3.10 -11.19 4.30
C GLN A 83 3.05 -12.73 4.44
N GLN A 84 1.94 -13.27 4.97
CA GLN A 84 1.73 -14.70 5.05
C GLN A 84 1.52 -15.32 3.66
N MET A 85 0.75 -14.68 2.79
CA MET A 85 0.54 -15.17 1.42
C MET A 85 1.83 -15.22 0.60
N THR A 86 2.70 -14.20 0.71
CA THR A 86 3.98 -14.19 -0.02
C THR A 86 4.94 -15.28 0.45
N ARG A 87 4.89 -15.68 1.73
CA ARG A 87 5.72 -16.75 2.28
C ARG A 87 5.29 -18.15 1.84
N ILE A 88 4.05 -18.31 1.40
CA ILE A 88 3.46 -19.60 0.99
C ILE A 88 3.58 -19.80 -0.53
N ALA A 89 3.98 -18.77 -1.27
CA ALA A 89 4.28 -18.91 -2.70
C ALA A 89 5.54 -19.81 -2.87
N PRO A 90 5.44 -20.96 -3.57
CA PRO A 90 6.53 -21.92 -3.75
C PRO A 90 7.69 -21.37 -4.59
#